data_AF-A0A4S2MW77-F1
#
_entry.id   AF-A0A4S2MW77-F1
#
_cell.length_a   1.000
_cell.length_b   1.000
_cell.length_c   1.000
_cell.angle_alpha   90.00
_cell.angle_beta   90.00
_cell.angle_gamma   90.00
#
_symmetry.space_group_name_H-M   'P 1'
#
loop_
_entity.id
_entity.type
_entity.pdbx_description
1 polymer ?
#
loop_
_entity_poly.entity_id
_entity_poly.type
_entity_poly.pdbx_seq_one_letter_code
_entity_poly.pdbx_strand_id
1 'polypeptide(L)'
;MQFSTLLTLFLATVTLAIPAPGPIPQGDSAGEAAGDMLPPNTIRPAPVRGQVCYRECVDSQMCLAAYPQDCYCRNNVRSKCAKQCAVPLPTLEKCPPIVSASVGAECIGGSYGSCIGAYLCTAQYPQGCHCMNGVKTRCAAACKAPKPQLEKCDPITPVPVAHEDTTEPVTACKCAKPVACVMSWPGSCHCEVDQRKKCAELCGNEWDDEKERAHCKDGLEVAGEK
;
A
#
# COMPACT_ATOMS: atom_id res chain seq x y z
N MET A 1 -43.75 -55.31 -30.76
CA MET A 1 -43.63 -55.35 -29.28
C MET A 1 -42.78 -54.15 -28.87
N GLN A 2 -43.43 -53.07 -28.44
CA GLN A 2 -42.79 -51.81 -28.02
C GLN A 2 -42.50 -51.89 -26.52
N PHE A 3 -41.26 -51.62 -26.11
CA PHE A 3 -40.94 -51.32 -24.72
C PHE A 3 -40.52 -49.86 -24.64
N SER A 4 -41.41 -49.06 -24.05
CA SER A 4 -41.22 -47.64 -23.74
C SER A 4 -40.69 -47.57 -22.31
N THR A 5 -39.42 -47.21 -22.14
CA THR A 5 -38.79 -47.08 -20.82
C THR A 5 -38.79 -45.60 -20.44
N LEU A 6 -39.73 -45.21 -19.60
CA LEU A 6 -39.79 -43.88 -18.97
C LEU A 6 -38.66 -43.77 -17.93
N LEU A 7 -37.70 -42.89 -18.22
CA LEU A 7 -36.64 -42.49 -17.30
C LEU A 7 -37.12 -41.26 -16.52
N THR A 8 -37.62 -41.48 -15.31
CA THR A 8 -38.09 -40.42 -14.41
C THR A 8 -36.89 -39.79 -13.70
N LEU A 9 -36.46 -38.61 -14.17
CA LEU A 9 -35.41 -37.81 -13.54
C LEU A 9 -36.01 -37.06 -12.34
N PHE A 10 -35.72 -37.53 -11.12
CA PHE A 10 -36.01 -36.77 -9.89
C PHE A 10 -34.93 -35.70 -9.71
N LEU A 11 -35.23 -34.45 -10.10
CA LEU A 11 -34.46 -33.30 -9.64
C LEU A 11 -34.81 -33.04 -8.17
N ALA A 12 -33.95 -33.50 -7.26
CA ALA A 12 -33.95 -33.04 -5.88
C ALA A 12 -33.37 -31.62 -5.83
N THR A 13 -34.23 -30.61 -5.87
CA THR A 13 -33.89 -29.23 -5.51
C THR A 13 -33.53 -29.20 -4.03
N VAL A 14 -32.22 -29.19 -3.74
CA VAL A 14 -31.70 -28.90 -2.40
C VAL A 14 -31.77 -27.39 -2.21
N THR A 15 -32.86 -26.93 -1.58
CA THR A 15 -32.98 -25.55 -1.10
C THR A 15 -32.10 -25.41 0.13
N LEU A 16 -30.87 -24.93 -0.06
CA LEU A 16 -30.03 -24.45 1.04
C LEU A 16 -30.69 -23.21 1.63
N ALA A 17 -31.34 -23.37 2.79
CA ALA A 17 -31.82 -22.28 3.60
C ALA A 17 -30.61 -21.48 4.09
N ILE A 18 -30.31 -20.37 3.42
CA ILE A 18 -29.35 -19.38 3.90
C ILE A 18 -30.00 -18.73 5.13
N PRO A 19 -29.44 -18.88 6.34
CA PRO A 19 -29.97 -18.22 7.51
C PRO A 19 -29.91 -16.71 7.27
N ALA A 20 -31.04 -16.04 7.45
CA ALA A 20 -31.11 -14.59 7.39
C ALA A 20 -30.08 -14.00 8.37
N PRO A 21 -29.34 -12.95 7.98
CA PRO A 21 -28.42 -12.27 8.88
C PRO A 21 -29.21 -11.82 10.10
N GLY A 22 -28.84 -12.37 11.27
CA GLY A 22 -29.43 -11.99 12.54
C GLY A 22 -29.23 -10.48 12.78
N PRO A 23 -30.11 -9.85 13.58
CA PRO A 23 -29.94 -8.46 13.95
C PRO A 23 -28.55 -8.26 14.56
N ILE A 24 -27.78 -7.36 13.96
CA ILE A 24 -26.50 -6.90 14.52
C ILE A 24 -26.83 -6.35 15.91
N PRO A 25 -26.22 -6.86 16.99
CA PRO A 25 -26.43 -6.29 18.31
C PRO A 25 -26.01 -4.82 18.23
N GLN A 26 -26.99 -3.92 18.39
CA GLN A 26 -26.71 -2.54 18.73
C GLN A 26 -25.95 -2.60 20.05
N GLY A 27 -24.65 -2.34 19.98
CA GLY A 27 -23.85 -2.16 21.17
C GLY A 27 -24.44 -0.98 21.92
N ASP A 28 -25.19 -1.27 22.97
CA ASP A 28 -25.58 -0.30 23.97
C ASP A 28 -24.28 0.30 24.53
N SER A 29 -23.98 1.50 24.04
CA SER A 29 -23.05 2.43 24.67
C SER A 29 -23.67 2.89 26.00
N ALA A 30 -23.69 1.98 26.98
CA ALA A 30 -24.01 2.24 28.37
C ALA A 30 -22.77 1.90 29.18
N GLY A 31 -21.94 2.91 29.34
CA GLY A 31 -20.67 2.84 30.05
C GLY A 31 -20.02 4.21 30.09
N GLU A 32 -20.81 5.25 30.39
CA GLU A 32 -20.31 6.46 31.05
C GLU A 32 -19.66 6.01 32.36
N ALA A 33 -18.39 5.62 32.27
CA ALA A 33 -17.51 5.59 33.40
C ALA A 33 -17.55 6.99 34.01
N ALA A 34 -17.91 7.02 35.29
CA ALA A 34 -17.94 8.19 36.14
C ALA A 34 -16.87 9.18 35.71
N GLY A 35 -17.31 10.40 35.37
CA GLY A 35 -16.42 11.52 35.17
C GLY A 35 -15.56 11.66 36.43
N ASP A 36 -14.32 11.20 36.32
CA ASP A 36 -13.23 11.76 37.10
C ASP A 36 -13.25 13.25 36.78
N MET A 37 -13.88 13.97 37.69
CA MET A 37 -13.94 15.42 37.77
C MET A 37 -12.50 15.87 38.01
N LEU A 38 -11.71 15.85 36.95
CA LEU A 38 -10.35 16.34 36.95
C LEU A 38 -10.39 17.77 37.49
N PRO A 39 -9.51 18.11 38.44
CA PRO A 39 -9.52 19.41 39.08
C PRO A 39 -9.47 20.49 38.00
N PRO A 40 -10.27 21.57 38.12
CA PRO A 40 -10.32 22.65 37.15
C PRO A 40 -9.04 23.49 37.25
N ASN A 41 -7.90 22.95 36.80
CA ASN A 41 -6.65 23.67 36.49
C ASN A 41 -5.45 22.77 36.15
N THR A 42 -5.63 21.51 35.74
CA THR A 42 -4.51 20.82 35.06
C THR A 42 -4.33 21.39 33.66
N ILE A 43 -3.52 22.44 33.55
CA ILE A 43 -2.97 22.95 32.29
C ILE A 43 -2.30 21.76 31.61
N ARG A 44 -2.95 21.20 30.58
CA ARG A 44 -2.34 20.17 29.74
C ARG A 44 -1.08 20.81 29.15
N PRO A 45 0.12 20.26 29.40
CA PRO A 45 1.34 20.83 28.82
C PRO A 45 1.13 20.88 27.31
N ALA A 46 1.37 22.05 26.71
CA ALA A 46 1.25 22.24 25.28
C ALA A 46 2.05 21.13 24.57
N PRO A 47 1.48 20.47 23.53
CA PRO A 47 2.21 19.44 22.81
C PRO A 47 3.53 20.03 22.32
N VAL A 48 4.63 19.45 22.78
CA VAL A 48 5.98 19.87 22.40
C VAL A 48 6.04 19.82 20.87
N ARG A 49 6.58 20.86 20.23
CA ARG A 49 6.64 21.02 18.76
C ARG A 49 7.05 19.75 18.00
N GLY A 50 7.91 18.91 18.60
CA GLY A 50 8.31 17.61 18.05
C GLY A 50 7.17 16.58 17.94
N GLN A 51 6.20 16.56 18.87
CA GLN A 51 5.08 15.61 18.82
C GLN A 51 4.09 15.90 17.68
N VAL A 52 3.86 17.18 17.38
CA VAL A 52 2.99 17.57 16.24
C VAL A 52 3.65 17.14 14.93
N CYS A 53 4.93 17.46 14.75
CA CYS A 53 5.74 16.98 13.62
C CYS A 53 5.68 15.44 13.49
N TYR A 54 5.86 14.72 14.60
CA TYR A 54 5.88 13.26 14.58
C TYR A 54 4.56 12.66 14.09
N ARG A 55 3.42 13.19 14.58
CA ARG A 55 2.09 12.74 14.15
C ARG A 55 1.86 12.99 12.68
N GLU A 56 2.10 14.22 12.21
CA GLU A 56 1.94 14.58 10.79
C GLU A 56 2.85 13.73 9.89
N CYS A 57 4.09 13.47 10.33
CA CYS A 57 5.00 12.58 9.63
C CYS A 57 4.44 11.16 9.52
N VAL A 58 3.96 10.57 10.61
CA VAL A 58 3.39 9.21 10.59
C VAL A 58 2.11 9.15 9.74
N ASP A 59 1.21 10.12 9.89
CA ASP A 59 -0.09 10.17 9.21
C ASP A 59 0.05 10.38 7.70
N SER A 60 1.14 11.01 7.24
CA SER A 60 1.44 11.20 5.81
C SER A 60 2.04 9.98 5.11
N GLN A 61 2.49 8.95 5.85
CA GLN A 61 3.09 7.77 5.26
C GLN A 61 2.05 6.66 5.07
N MET A 62 1.95 6.14 3.85
CA MET A 62 1.05 5.03 3.54
C MET A 62 1.81 3.70 3.61
N CYS A 63 1.30 2.77 4.43
CA CYS A 63 1.73 1.38 4.42
C CYS A 63 0.65 0.53 3.75
N LEU A 64 1.06 -0.49 2.98
CA LEU A 64 0.14 -1.48 2.45
C LEU A 64 -0.56 -2.19 3.62
N ALA A 65 -1.87 -2.40 3.52
CA ALA A 65 -2.65 -3.14 4.52
C ALA A 65 -2.46 -4.67 4.36
N ALA A 66 -1.22 -5.13 4.32
CA ALA A 66 -0.84 -6.52 4.11
C ALA A 66 0.04 -6.99 5.28
N TYR A 67 -0.49 -7.86 6.14
CA TYR A 67 0.26 -8.43 7.25
C TYR A 67 1.09 -9.64 6.76
N PRO A 68 2.37 -9.78 7.17
CA PRO A 68 3.07 -8.98 8.19
C PRO A 68 3.79 -7.72 7.69
N GLN A 69 3.81 -7.46 6.39
CA GLN A 69 4.58 -6.37 5.77
C GLN A 69 4.19 -4.99 6.30
N ASP A 70 2.92 -4.79 6.66
CA ASP A 70 2.38 -3.55 7.20
C ASP A 70 3.00 -3.22 8.57
N CYS A 71 3.20 -4.21 9.44
CA CYS A 71 3.86 -4.04 10.74
C CYS A 71 5.30 -3.51 10.55
N TYR A 72 6.07 -4.12 9.66
CA TYR A 72 7.44 -3.68 9.36
C TYR A 72 7.48 -2.27 8.78
N CYS A 73 6.56 -1.98 7.86
CA CYS A 73 6.41 -0.64 7.29
C CYS A 73 6.11 0.40 8.37
N ARG A 74 5.11 0.15 9.22
CA ARG A 74 4.73 1.06 10.32
C ARG A 74 5.89 1.29 11.28
N ASN A 75 6.64 0.26 11.65
CA ASN A 75 7.81 0.40 12.51
C ASN A 75 8.92 1.25 11.87
N ASN A 76 9.20 1.05 10.59
CA ASN A 76 10.17 1.85 9.86
C ASN A 76 9.74 3.33 9.76
N VAL A 77 8.46 3.59 9.49
CA VAL A 77 7.87 4.94 9.48
C VAL A 77 8.04 5.59 10.85
N ARG A 78 7.63 4.91 11.94
CA ARG A 78 7.76 5.43 13.32
C ARG A 78 9.21 5.75 13.67
N SER A 79 10.15 4.88 13.32
CA SER A 79 11.58 5.10 13.56
C SER A 79 12.12 6.32 12.79
N LYS A 80 11.78 6.43 11.50
CA LYS A 80 12.19 7.55 10.65
C LYS A 80 11.60 8.88 11.14
N CYS A 81 10.30 8.91 11.44
CA CYS A 81 9.61 10.10 11.92
C CYS A 81 10.11 10.52 13.30
N ALA A 82 10.43 9.59 14.20
CA ALA A 82 10.98 9.92 15.51
C ALA A 82 12.32 10.65 15.37
N LYS A 83 13.20 10.15 14.50
CA LYS A 83 14.48 10.77 14.18
C LYS A 83 14.30 12.15 13.53
N GLN A 84 13.43 12.26 12.53
CA GLN A 84 13.20 13.50 11.79
C GLN A 84 12.64 14.62 12.69
N CYS A 85 11.76 14.29 13.62
CA CYS A 85 11.11 15.26 14.49
C CYS A 85 11.82 15.45 15.84
N ALA A 86 13.01 14.85 16.00
CA ALA A 86 13.81 14.88 17.23
C ALA A 86 12.99 14.51 18.49
N VAL A 87 12.13 13.49 18.36
CA VAL A 87 11.38 12.93 19.50
C VAL A 87 11.97 11.58 19.91
N PRO A 88 11.82 11.16 21.18
CA PRO A 88 12.22 9.82 21.60
C PRO A 88 11.57 8.73 20.74
N LEU A 89 12.35 7.70 20.40
CA LEU A 89 11.85 6.56 19.63
C LEU A 89 10.74 5.85 20.43
N PRO A 90 9.53 5.68 19.87
CA PRO A 90 8.47 4.95 20.56
C PRO A 90 8.78 3.45 20.58
N THR A 91 8.10 2.73 21.48
CA THR A 91 8.12 1.26 21.49
C THR A 91 7.61 0.74 20.14
N LEU A 92 8.48 0.05 19.41
CA LEU A 92 8.13 -0.58 18.14
C LEU A 92 7.31 -1.85 18.38
N GLU A 93 6.39 -2.12 17.46
CA GLU A 93 5.54 -3.31 17.53
C GLU A 93 6.37 -4.56 17.24
N LYS A 94 6.10 -5.67 17.92
CA LYS A 94 6.77 -6.94 17.62
C LYS A 94 6.16 -7.53 16.36
N CYS A 95 6.81 -7.35 15.22
CA CYS A 95 6.37 -7.96 13.97
C CYS A 95 6.74 -9.45 13.95
N PRO A 96 5.85 -10.33 13.45
CA PRO A 96 6.19 -11.73 13.25
C PRO A 96 7.27 -11.83 12.17
N PRO A 97 8.17 -12.81 12.21
CA PRO A 97 9.25 -12.92 11.25
C PRO A 97 8.68 -12.87 9.83
N ILE A 98 9.23 -12.00 8.98
CA ILE A 98 9.03 -12.16 7.54
C ILE A 98 9.65 -13.52 7.24
N VAL A 99 8.80 -14.50 6.96
CA VAL A 99 9.22 -15.74 6.32
C VAL A 99 9.72 -15.36 4.94
N SER A 100 10.96 -14.85 4.90
CA SER A 100 11.68 -14.59 3.69
C SER A 100 11.64 -15.89 2.91
N ALA A 101 11.13 -15.82 1.69
CA ALA A 101 10.86 -16.97 0.84
C ALA A 101 12.12 -17.77 0.44
N SER A 102 13.25 -17.48 1.09
CA SER A 102 14.58 -18.10 0.99
C SER A 102 14.89 -19.12 2.09
N VAL A 103 14.16 -19.12 3.22
CA VAL A 103 14.23 -20.24 4.19
C VAL A 103 13.09 -21.17 3.82
N GLY A 104 13.42 -22.41 3.46
CA GLY A 104 12.49 -23.38 2.85
C GLY A 104 11.10 -23.26 3.46
N ALA A 105 10.11 -23.01 2.61
CA ALA A 105 8.74 -22.73 3.04
C ALA A 105 8.37 -23.76 4.12
N GLU A 106 8.13 -23.30 5.34
CA GLU A 106 7.52 -24.13 6.35
C GLU A 106 6.04 -24.28 5.96
N CYS A 107 5.37 -25.36 6.36
CA CYS A 107 3.95 -25.53 6.05
C CYS A 107 3.12 -24.59 6.93
N ILE A 108 3.12 -23.29 6.59
CA ILE A 108 2.48 -22.24 7.38
C ILE A 108 0.97 -22.53 7.45
N GLY A 109 0.45 -22.56 8.67
CA GLY A 109 -0.94 -22.94 8.95
C GLY A 109 -1.24 -24.44 8.83
N GLY A 110 -0.20 -25.29 8.75
CA GLY A 110 -0.32 -26.76 8.81
C GLY A 110 -0.96 -27.42 7.58
N SER A 111 -1.33 -26.65 6.56
CA SER A 111 -1.94 -27.17 5.34
C SER A 111 -1.44 -26.45 4.08
N TYR A 112 -1.51 -27.13 2.95
CA TYR A 112 -1.17 -26.58 1.63
C TYR A 112 -1.99 -25.33 1.29
N GLY A 113 -3.30 -25.35 1.59
CA GLY A 113 -4.20 -24.22 1.32
C GLY A 113 -3.88 -23.00 2.18
N SER A 114 -3.62 -23.22 3.48
CA SER A 114 -3.17 -22.16 4.39
C SER A 114 -1.83 -21.58 3.97
N CYS A 115 -0.90 -22.44 3.52
CA CYS A 115 0.40 -22.00 3.03
C CYS A 115 0.24 -21.10 1.80
N ILE A 116 -0.55 -21.48 0.79
CA ILE A 116 -0.78 -20.62 -0.39
C ILE A 116 -1.43 -19.30 0.00
N GLY A 117 -2.45 -19.33 0.86
CA GLY A 117 -3.19 -18.14 1.30
C GLY A 117 -2.33 -17.13 2.07
N ALA A 118 -1.17 -17.55 2.59
CA ALA A 118 -0.22 -16.67 3.25
C ALA A 118 0.65 -15.85 2.29
N TYR A 119 0.67 -16.18 0.99
CA TYR A 119 1.43 -15.44 -0.02
C TYR A 119 0.51 -14.50 -0.82
N LEU A 120 0.95 -13.26 -0.98
CA LEU A 120 0.32 -12.27 -1.83
C LEU A 120 1.09 -12.15 -3.14
N CYS A 121 0.48 -12.59 -4.24
CA CYS A 121 0.96 -12.33 -5.59
C CYS A 121 0.15 -11.18 -6.21
N THR A 122 0.83 -10.27 -6.90
CA THR A 122 0.14 -9.21 -7.67
C THR A 122 -0.74 -9.84 -8.74
N ALA A 123 -1.97 -9.37 -8.92
CA ALA A 123 -2.87 -9.84 -9.98
C ALA A 123 -2.45 -9.41 -11.41
N GLN A 124 -1.25 -8.86 -11.57
CA GLN A 124 -0.74 -8.38 -12.86
C GLN A 124 -0.21 -9.54 -13.70
N TYR A 125 -0.79 -9.77 -14.86
CA TYR A 125 -0.29 -10.74 -15.81
C TYR A 125 0.90 -10.16 -16.60
N PRO A 126 2.00 -10.90 -16.85
CA PRO A 126 2.22 -12.33 -16.52
C PRO A 126 2.82 -12.59 -15.13
N GLN A 127 3.31 -11.56 -14.42
CA GLN A 127 4.10 -11.71 -13.19
C GLN A 127 3.38 -12.44 -12.05
N GLY A 128 2.08 -12.18 -11.89
CA GLY A 128 1.22 -12.83 -10.90
C GLY A 128 1.11 -14.34 -11.07
N CYS A 129 1.02 -14.81 -12.31
CA CYS A 129 0.95 -16.24 -12.62
C CYS A 129 2.24 -16.96 -12.22
N HIS A 130 3.40 -16.40 -12.59
CA HIS A 130 4.72 -16.96 -12.23
C HIS A 130 4.92 -16.97 -10.72
N CYS A 131 4.50 -15.91 -10.04
CA CYS A 131 4.51 -15.83 -8.58
C CYS A 131 3.68 -16.96 -7.96
N MET A 132 2.42 -17.13 -8.38
CA MET A 132 1.53 -18.16 -7.85
C MET A 132 2.04 -19.57 -8.09
N ASN A 133 2.62 -19.86 -9.26
CA ASN A 133 3.24 -21.15 -9.53
C ASN A 133 4.43 -21.44 -8.62
N GLY A 134 5.26 -20.42 -8.35
CA GLY A 134 6.36 -20.50 -7.40
C GLY A 134 5.88 -20.75 -5.97
N VAL A 135 4.75 -20.15 -5.56
CA VAL A 135 4.11 -20.38 -4.27
C VAL A 135 3.56 -21.80 -4.18
N LYS A 136 2.76 -22.23 -5.16
CA LYS A 136 2.18 -23.59 -5.21
C LYS A 136 3.29 -24.65 -5.09
N THR A 137 4.37 -24.53 -5.86
CA THR A 137 5.49 -25.49 -5.82
C THR A 137 6.16 -25.53 -4.45
N ARG A 138 6.42 -24.37 -3.84
CA ARG A 138 7.06 -24.27 -2.51
C ARG A 138 6.16 -24.83 -1.41
N CYS A 139 4.89 -24.44 -1.38
CA CYS A 139 3.92 -24.94 -0.40
C CYS A 139 3.68 -26.44 -0.52
N ALA A 140 3.71 -27.00 -1.73
CA ALA A 140 3.59 -28.44 -1.91
C ALA A 140 4.78 -29.20 -1.30
N ALA A 141 6.00 -28.71 -1.53
CA ALA A 141 7.21 -29.28 -0.93
C ALA A 141 7.19 -29.15 0.62
N ALA A 142 6.88 -27.95 1.12
CA ALA A 142 6.77 -27.61 2.53
C ALA A 142 5.81 -28.52 3.29
N CYS A 143 4.62 -28.70 2.74
CA CYS A 143 3.52 -29.41 3.36
C CYS A 143 3.51 -30.91 3.00
N LYS A 144 4.52 -31.41 2.29
CA LYS A 144 4.55 -32.77 1.71
C LYS A 144 3.25 -33.10 0.95
N ALA A 145 2.67 -32.09 0.31
CA ALA A 145 1.44 -32.23 -0.45
C ALA A 145 1.74 -32.78 -1.86
N PRO A 146 0.73 -33.35 -2.55
CA PRO A 146 0.89 -33.76 -3.94
C PRO A 146 1.38 -32.62 -4.84
N LYS A 147 2.12 -32.98 -5.88
CA LYS A 147 2.65 -32.01 -6.84
C LYS A 147 1.50 -31.22 -7.48
N PRO A 148 1.51 -29.88 -7.41
CA PRO A 148 0.37 -29.08 -7.82
C PRO A 148 0.34 -28.93 -9.34
N GLN A 149 -0.85 -28.68 -9.87
CA GLN A 149 -1.00 -28.25 -11.25
C GLN A 149 -0.56 -26.78 -11.36
N LEU A 150 0.46 -26.55 -12.18
CA LEU A 150 0.96 -25.21 -12.46
C LEU A 150 0.23 -24.64 -13.67
N GLU A 151 -0.13 -23.37 -13.60
CA GLU A 151 -0.74 -22.66 -14.72
C GLU A 151 0.32 -22.40 -15.80
N LYS A 152 -0.09 -22.44 -17.07
CA LYS A 152 0.79 -22.01 -18.16
C LYS A 152 0.80 -20.49 -18.15
N CYS A 153 1.88 -19.92 -17.65
CA CYS A 153 2.11 -18.49 -17.70
C CYS A 153 2.80 -18.15 -19.01
N ASP A 154 2.35 -17.10 -19.70
CA ASP A 154 3.09 -16.60 -20.85
C ASP A 154 4.51 -16.23 -20.43
N PRO A 155 5.50 -16.48 -21.32
CA PRO A 155 6.86 -16.05 -21.07
C PRO A 155 6.83 -14.56 -20.77
N ILE A 156 7.53 -14.16 -19.70
CA ILE A 156 7.85 -12.76 -19.50
C ILE A 156 8.81 -12.43 -20.65
N THR A 157 8.27 -12.04 -21.80
CA THR A 157 9.07 -11.31 -22.76
C THR A 157 9.49 -10.06 -22.02
N PRO A 158 10.79 -9.85 -21.77
CA PRO A 158 11.21 -8.53 -21.36
C PRO A 158 10.74 -7.64 -22.51
N VAL A 159 9.68 -6.86 -22.27
CA VAL A 159 9.43 -5.70 -23.12
C VAL A 159 10.74 -4.94 -22.98
N PRO A 160 11.52 -4.78 -24.05
CA PRO A 160 12.65 -3.87 -23.97
C PRO A 160 11.98 -2.55 -23.61
N VAL A 161 12.14 -2.16 -22.34
CA VAL A 161 11.90 -0.78 -21.95
C VAL A 161 12.87 -0.07 -22.84
N ALA A 162 12.35 0.58 -23.88
CA ALA A 162 13.13 1.46 -24.72
C ALA A 162 13.67 2.50 -23.74
N HIS A 163 14.86 2.25 -23.21
CA HIS A 163 15.77 3.32 -22.89
C HIS A 163 15.96 4.01 -24.23
N GLU A 164 15.20 5.08 -24.45
CA GLU A 164 15.53 6.08 -25.44
C GLU A 164 16.89 6.64 -25.04
N ASP A 165 17.94 5.91 -25.40
CA ASP A 165 19.28 6.40 -25.50
C ASP A 165 19.29 7.31 -26.73
N THR A 166 18.81 8.53 -26.54
CA THR A 166 18.97 9.60 -27.51
C THR A 166 20.33 10.22 -27.29
N THR A 167 21.36 9.54 -27.82
CA THR A 167 22.59 10.19 -28.27
C THR A 167 22.25 11.16 -29.38
N GLU A 168 21.79 12.36 -29.00
CA GLU A 168 21.84 13.54 -29.84
C GLU A 168 22.93 14.49 -29.33
N PRO A 169 23.64 15.20 -30.23
CA PRO A 169 24.72 16.10 -29.86
C PRO A 169 24.24 17.18 -28.87
N VAL A 170 24.98 17.27 -27.78
CA VAL A 170 24.82 18.19 -26.65
C VAL A 170 24.94 19.65 -27.09
N THR A 171 23.81 20.30 -27.37
CA THR A 171 23.71 21.78 -27.38
C THR A 171 22.44 22.34 -26.72
N ALA A 172 21.57 21.49 -26.16
CA ALA A 172 20.43 21.92 -25.35
C ALA A 172 20.51 21.26 -23.99
N CYS A 173 20.56 22.04 -22.91
CA CYS A 173 20.49 21.48 -21.58
C CYS A 173 19.13 20.78 -21.39
N LYS A 174 19.13 19.45 -21.38
CA LYS A 174 17.93 18.62 -21.19
C LYS A 174 17.79 18.31 -19.71
N CYS A 175 16.73 18.84 -19.10
CA CYS A 175 16.37 18.47 -17.74
C CYS A 175 15.75 17.08 -17.69
N ALA A 176 16.02 16.34 -16.62
CA ALA A 176 15.50 15.00 -16.43
C ALA A 176 13.95 14.97 -16.50
N LYS A 177 13.41 13.82 -16.94
CA LYS A 177 11.96 13.57 -17.12
C LYS A 177 11.13 14.02 -15.90
N PRO A 178 9.86 14.42 -16.10
CA PRO A 178 9.03 14.99 -15.03
C PRO A 178 8.91 14.03 -13.84
N VAL A 179 9.23 14.54 -12.66
CA VAL A 179 8.92 13.87 -11.39
C VAL A 179 7.41 13.85 -11.24
N ALA A 180 6.85 12.70 -10.87
CA ALA A 180 5.42 12.56 -10.60
C ALA A 180 5.07 13.39 -9.36
N CYS A 181 4.61 14.62 -9.57
CA CYS A 181 4.10 15.48 -8.51
C CYS A 181 2.73 14.98 -8.03
N VAL A 182 2.49 15.08 -6.73
CA VAL A 182 1.19 14.73 -6.15
C VAL A 182 0.14 15.71 -6.69
N MET A 183 -0.97 15.20 -7.20
CA MET A 183 -2.08 15.96 -7.81
C MET A 183 -2.95 16.71 -6.77
N SER A 184 -2.36 17.16 -5.67
CA SER A 184 -3.05 17.91 -4.61
C SER A 184 -2.52 19.34 -4.57
N TRP A 185 -3.40 20.32 -4.71
CA TRP A 185 -3.04 21.73 -4.62
C TRP A 185 -2.91 22.16 -3.14
N PRO A 186 -1.93 22.99 -2.73
CA PRO A 186 -0.85 23.60 -3.53
C PRO A 186 0.38 22.71 -3.75
N GLY A 187 0.39 21.50 -3.19
CA GLY A 187 1.54 20.59 -3.25
C GLY A 187 2.04 20.26 -4.66
N SER A 188 1.14 20.15 -5.65
CA SER A 188 1.50 19.97 -7.06
C SER A 188 2.33 21.13 -7.60
N CYS A 189 1.91 22.37 -7.33
CA CYS A 189 2.56 23.57 -7.86
C CYS A 189 3.97 23.75 -7.27
N HIS A 190 4.11 23.58 -5.95
CA HIS A 190 5.43 23.66 -5.31
C HIS A 190 6.38 22.57 -5.81
N CYS A 191 5.88 21.35 -5.99
CA CYS A 191 6.67 20.27 -6.56
C CYS A 191 7.16 20.61 -7.97
N GLU A 192 6.31 21.16 -8.85
CA GLU A 192 6.70 21.55 -10.20
C GLU A 192 7.72 22.71 -10.21
N VAL A 193 7.52 23.73 -9.37
CA VAL A 193 8.45 24.86 -9.22
C VAL A 193 9.83 24.36 -8.77
N ASP A 194 9.89 23.46 -7.79
CA ASP A 194 11.16 22.89 -7.31
C ASP A 194 11.88 22.07 -8.39
N GLN A 195 11.14 21.41 -9.29
CA GLN A 195 11.74 20.72 -10.44
C GLN A 195 12.32 21.71 -11.44
N ARG A 196 11.58 22.77 -11.77
CA ARG A 196 12.07 23.83 -12.67
C ARG A 196 13.29 24.54 -12.10
N LYS A 197 13.35 24.74 -10.77
CA LYS A 197 14.51 25.33 -10.09
C LYS A 197 15.76 24.48 -10.25
N LYS A 198 15.66 23.18 -9.93
CA LYS A 198 16.78 22.23 -10.10
C LYS A 198 17.24 22.14 -11.55
N CYS A 199 16.28 22.18 -12.48
CA CYS A 199 16.55 22.21 -13.90
C CYS A 199 17.33 23.49 -14.30
N ALA A 200 16.91 24.66 -13.83
CA ALA A 200 17.59 25.92 -14.08
C ALA A 200 19.02 25.91 -13.52
N GLU A 201 19.22 25.41 -12.29
CA GLU A 201 20.54 25.25 -11.66
C GLU A 201 21.46 24.33 -12.46
N LEU A 202 20.95 23.17 -12.91
CA LEU A 202 21.72 22.23 -13.73
C LEU A 202 22.08 22.79 -15.10
N CYS A 203 21.23 23.67 -15.64
CA CYS A 203 21.41 24.28 -16.95
C CYS A 203 22.13 25.62 -16.93
N GLY A 204 22.46 26.16 -15.75
CA GLY A 204 23.02 27.49 -15.59
C GLY A 204 22.06 28.61 -16.05
N ASN A 205 20.75 28.36 -16.03
CA ASN A 205 19.73 29.36 -16.34
C ASN A 205 19.49 30.25 -15.12
N GLU A 206 19.13 31.51 -15.37
CA GLU A 206 18.72 32.45 -14.33
C GLU A 206 17.36 32.01 -13.72
N TRP A 207 17.24 32.10 -12.40
CA TRP A 207 16.07 31.68 -11.65
C TRP A 207 15.51 32.82 -10.81
N ASP A 208 14.24 33.14 -11.00
CA ASP A 208 13.50 34.14 -10.22
C ASP A 208 12.52 33.45 -9.28
N ASP A 209 12.93 33.36 -8.02
CA ASP A 209 12.21 32.73 -6.92
C ASP A 209 10.87 33.43 -6.56
N GLU A 210 10.72 34.71 -6.89
CA GLU A 210 9.53 35.51 -6.59
C GLU A 210 8.48 35.32 -7.69
N LYS A 211 8.90 35.44 -8.96
CA LYS A 211 8.05 35.23 -10.13
C LYS A 211 7.48 33.82 -10.20
N GLU A 212 8.31 32.80 -9.99
CA GLU A 212 7.88 31.39 -10.10
C GLU A 212 6.97 30.97 -8.93
N ARG A 213 7.13 31.57 -7.74
CA ARG A 213 6.22 31.32 -6.59
C ARG A 213 4.92 32.10 -6.65
N ALA A 214 4.89 33.26 -7.32
CA ALA A 214 3.65 34.01 -7.54
C ALA A 214 2.62 33.15 -8.30
N HIS A 215 3.06 32.37 -9.28
CA HIS A 215 2.21 31.41 -10.00
C HIS A 215 1.54 30.35 -9.09
N CYS A 216 2.12 30.04 -7.93
CA CYS A 216 1.51 29.14 -6.94
C CYS A 216 0.62 29.86 -5.91
N LYS A 217 0.65 31.19 -5.83
CA LYS A 217 -0.26 31.97 -4.96
C LYS A 217 -1.58 32.28 -5.66
N ASP A 218 -1.52 32.65 -6.93
CA ASP A 218 -2.72 33.08 -7.69
C ASP A 218 -3.72 31.94 -7.90
N GLY A 219 -3.28 30.68 -7.87
CA GLY A 219 -4.16 29.51 -7.91
C GLY A 219 -5.01 29.29 -6.65
N LEU A 220 -4.65 29.90 -5.51
CA LEU A 220 -5.41 29.80 -4.25
C LEU A 220 -6.65 30.70 -4.30
N GLU A 221 -6.55 31.86 -4.94
CA GLU A 221 -7.64 32.84 -5.03
C GLU A 221 -8.72 32.38 -6.00
N VAL A 222 -8.34 31.74 -7.13
CA VAL A 222 -9.31 31.22 -8.12
C VAL A 222 -10.05 29.97 -7.61
N ALA A 223 -9.49 29.23 -6.66
CA ALA A 223 -10.15 28.07 -6.03
C ALA A 223 -11.10 28.45 -4.87
N GLY A 224 -11.06 29.70 -4.41
CA GLY A 224 -11.91 30.24 -3.33
C GLY A 224 -13.18 30.95 -3.80
N GLU A 225 -13.32 31.22 -5.09
CA GLU A 225 -14.52 31.83 -5.69
C GLU A 225 -15.27 30.84 -6.61
N LYS A 226 -15.78 29.74 -6.04
CA LYS A 226 -16.91 28.98 -6.61
C LYS A 226 -17.76 28.34 -5.51
#